data_AF-A0A6M1Z8H2-F1
#
_entry.id   AF-A0A6M1Z8H2-F1
#
_cell.length_a   1.000
_cell.length_b   1.000
_cell.length_c   1.000
_cell.angle_alpha   90.00
_cell.angle_beta   90.00
_cell.angle_gamma   90.00
#
_symmetry.space_group_name_H-M   'P 1'
#
loop_
_entity.id
_entity.type
_entity.pdbx_description
1 polymer ?
#
loop_
_entity_poly.entity_id
_entity_poly.type
_entity_poly.pdbx_seq_one_letter_code
_entity_poly.pdbx_strand_id
1 'polypeptide(L)'
;MLLMSLEYIREYRTYFHISQSYGISESTAYKNVRMAEDKHPDFALPGRKALLKSNIEYDIVLVDATETPIEGPKKQKYFYSGKKEKIYYKNSNSRC
;
A
#
# COMPACT_ATOMS: atom_id res chain seq x y z
N MET A 1 2.63 -19.11 1.00
CA MET A 1 3.24 -17.77 1.08
C MET A 1 3.34 -17.11 -0.29
N LEU A 2 3.94 -17.77 -1.28
CA LEU A 2 4.09 -17.24 -2.65
C LEU A 2 2.76 -16.80 -3.30
N LEU A 3 1.69 -17.58 -3.17
CA LEU A 3 0.38 -17.27 -3.75
C LEU A 3 -0.20 -15.93 -3.25
N MET A 4 -0.07 -15.65 -1.95
CA MET A 4 -0.51 -14.37 -1.36
C MET A 4 0.27 -13.18 -1.94
N SER A 5 1.58 -13.33 -2.12
CA SER A 5 2.41 -12.27 -2.72
C SER A 5 2.05 -12.04 -4.19
N LEU A 6 1.73 -13.10 -4.94
CA LEU A 6 1.32 -12.99 -6.33
C LEU A 6 -0.05 -12.32 -6.48
N GLU A 7 -1.01 -12.60 -5.60
CA GLU A 7 -2.30 -11.90 -5.55
C GLU A 7 -2.13 -10.41 -5.26
N TYR A 8 -1.26 -10.08 -4.30
CA TYR A 8 -0.90 -8.69 -4.01
C TYR A 8 -0.31 -7.99 -5.25
N ILE A 9 0.61 -8.63 -5.98
CA ILE A 9 1.27 -8.05 -7.16
C ILE A 9 0.31 -7.92 -8.36
N ARG A 10 -0.59 -8.89 -8.59
CA ARG A 10 -1.50 -8.85 -9.76
C ARG A 10 -2.74 -7.99 -9.55
N GLU A 11 -3.36 -8.04 -8.37
CA GLU A 11 -4.65 -7.38 -8.10
C GLU A 11 -4.54 -6.18 -7.14
N TYR A 12 -3.37 -5.93 -6.55
CA TYR A 12 -3.16 -4.86 -5.56
C TYR A 12 -4.16 -4.91 -4.38
N ARG A 13 -4.67 -6.09 -4.07
CA ARG A 13 -5.65 -6.29 -2.99
C ARG A 13 -5.03 -5.92 -1.63
N THR A 14 -5.79 -5.29 -0.75
CA THR A 14 -5.25 -4.87 0.56
C THR A 14 -4.84 -6.07 1.41
N TYR A 15 -3.82 -5.89 2.25
CA TYR A 15 -3.32 -6.96 3.13
C TYR A 15 -4.41 -7.54 4.04
N PHE A 16 -5.37 -6.73 4.47
CA PHE A 16 -6.55 -7.16 5.22
C PHE A 16 -7.44 -8.16 4.45
N HIS A 17 -7.68 -7.94 3.16
CA HIS A 17 -8.50 -8.86 2.35
C HIS A 17 -7.77 -10.17 2.05
N ILE A 18 -6.47 -10.07 1.79
CA ILE A 18 -5.61 -11.26 1.61
C ILE A 18 -5.59 -12.04 2.93
N SER A 19 -5.38 -11.35 4.06
CA SER A 19 -5.31 -12.01 5.36
C SER A 19 -6.63 -12.70 5.74
N GLN A 20 -7.78 -12.11 5.41
CA GLN A 20 -9.08 -12.77 5.57
C GLN A 20 -9.24 -14.02 4.69
N SER A 21 -8.82 -13.95 3.42
CA SER A 21 -8.94 -15.07 2.48
C SER A 21 -8.11 -16.28 2.92
N TYR A 22 -6.97 -16.03 3.56
CA TYR A 22 -6.03 -17.07 4.02
C TYR A 22 -6.11 -17.37 5.53
N GLY A 23 -7.02 -16.72 6.27
CA GLY A 23 -7.20 -16.94 7.71
C GLY A 23 -5.99 -16.56 8.58
N ILE A 24 -5.17 -15.60 8.14
CA ILE A 24 -4.00 -15.11 8.87
C ILE A 24 -4.20 -13.68 9.37
N SER A 25 -3.33 -13.22 10.27
CA SER A 25 -3.31 -11.81 10.66
C SER A 25 -2.78 -10.93 9.52
N GLU A 26 -3.25 -9.69 9.43
CA GLU A 26 -2.76 -8.71 8.45
C GLU A 26 -1.23 -8.51 8.56
N SER A 27 -0.72 -8.44 9.79
CA SER A 27 0.73 -8.29 10.04
C SER A 27 1.54 -9.46 9.49
N THR A 28 1.00 -10.69 9.56
CA THR A 28 1.62 -11.90 9.02
C THR A 28 1.58 -11.87 7.49
N ALA A 29 0.46 -11.44 6.90
CA ALA A 29 0.34 -11.26 5.46
C ALA A 29 1.39 -10.28 4.93
N TYR A 30 1.52 -9.10 5.55
CA TYR A 30 2.54 -8.11 5.20
C TYR A 30 3.96 -8.69 5.27
N LYS A 31 4.32 -9.33 6.37
CA LYS A 31 5.65 -9.94 6.55
C LYS A 31 5.95 -10.99 5.47
N ASN A 32 4.96 -11.79 5.11
CA ASN A 32 5.13 -12.82 4.09
C ASN A 32 5.34 -12.24 2.69
N VAL A 33 4.59 -11.18 2.35
CA VAL A 33 4.76 -10.47 1.07
C VAL A 33 6.13 -9.81 1.02
N ARG A 34 6.49 -9.06 2.05
CA ARG A 34 7.80 -8.40 2.19
C ARG A 34 8.97 -9.38 2.09
N MET A 35 8.86 -10.51 2.78
CA MET A 35 9.90 -11.54 2.75
C MET A 35 10.03 -12.20 1.37
N ALA A 36 8.94 -12.32 0.62
CA ALA A 36 8.98 -12.84 -0.74
C ALA A 36 9.64 -11.85 -1.72
N GLU A 37 9.36 -10.56 -1.58
CA GLU A 37 9.98 -9.48 -2.36
C GLU A 37 11.49 -9.38 -2.08
N ASP A 38 11.88 -9.35 -0.80
CA ASP A 38 13.29 -9.16 -0.40
C ASP A 38 14.19 -10.35 -0.78
N LYS A 39 13.63 -11.54 -1.06
CA LYS A 39 14.41 -12.75 -1.37
C LYS A 39 14.78 -12.91 -2.84
N HIS A 40 14.11 -12.23 -3.77
CA HIS A 40 14.41 -12.39 -5.19
C HIS A 40 15.30 -11.24 -5.69
N PRO A 41 16.48 -11.53 -6.27
CA PRO A 41 17.36 -10.48 -6.79
C PRO A 41 16.70 -9.66 -7.89
N ASP A 42 15.81 -10.26 -8.69
CA ASP A 42 15.09 -9.55 -9.77
C ASP A 42 14.10 -8.49 -9.27
N PHE A 43 13.60 -8.61 -8.04
CA PHE A 43 12.73 -7.60 -7.41
C PHE A 43 13.52 -6.59 -6.57
N ALA A 44 14.82 -6.83 -6.36
CA ALA A 44 15.68 -5.89 -5.64
C ALA A 44 15.97 -4.68 -6.55
N LEU A 45 15.49 -3.51 -6.13
CA LEU A 45 15.84 -2.27 -6.81
C LEU A 45 17.36 -2.06 -6.75
N PRO A 46 18.01 -1.75 -7.88
CA PRO A 46 19.42 -1.39 -7.87
C PRO A 46 19.62 -0.17 -6.97
N GLY A 47 20.69 -0.18 -6.16
CA GLY A 47 20.96 0.91 -5.23
C GLY A 47 21.08 2.27 -5.95
N ARG A 48 20.84 3.37 -5.22
CA ARG A 48 20.80 4.74 -5.79
C ARG A 48 22.00 5.10 -6.69
N LYS A 49 23.19 4.57 -6.38
CA LYS A 49 24.43 4.79 -7.16
C LYS A 49 24.49 3.96 -8.46
N ALA A 50 23.80 2.83 -8.51
CA ALA A 50 23.71 1.99 -9.70
C ALA A 50 22.79 2.62 -10.76
N LEU A 51 21.72 3.31 -10.34
CA LEU A 51 20.84 4.08 -11.23
C LEU A 51 21.57 5.21 -11.99
N LEU A 52 22.64 5.76 -11.42
CA LEU A 52 23.45 6.80 -12.05
C LEU A 52 24.53 6.24 -12.99
N LYS A 53 24.81 4.94 -12.90
CA LYS A 53 25.91 4.27 -13.62
C LYS A 53 25.43 3.45 -14.83
N SER A 54 24.14 3.22 -14.97
CA SER A 54 23.60 2.51 -16.11
C SER A 54 23.72 3.39 -17.37
N ASN A 55 24.46 2.90 -18.37
CA ASN A 55 24.40 3.35 -19.77
C ASN A 55 23.03 3.01 -20.43
N ILE A 56 21.95 3.05 -19.64
CA ILE A 56 20.59 2.90 -20.14
C ILE A 56 20.17 4.29 -20.58
N GLU A 57 19.89 4.44 -21.87
CA GLU A 57 19.34 5.67 -22.43
C GLU A 57 17.93 5.83 -21.86
N TYR A 58 17.81 6.65 -20.82
CA TYR A 58 16.51 6.99 -20.24
C TYR A 58 15.85 8.00 -21.19
N ASP A 59 14.68 7.66 -21.72
CA ASP A 59 13.77 8.66 -22.29
C ASP A 59 13.22 9.51 -21.14
N ILE A 60 13.96 10.56 -20.80
CA ILE A 60 13.55 11.53 -19.78
C ILE A 60 12.45 12.40 -20.41
N VAL A 61 11.20 12.00 -20.21
CA VAL A 61 10.06 12.87 -20.54
C VAL A 61 9.92 13.90 -19.41
N LEU A 62 10.31 15.14 -19.67
CA LEU A 62 10.03 16.27 -18.79
C LEU A 62 8.54 16.61 -18.91
N VAL A 63 7.73 16.04 -18.01
CA VAL A 63 6.33 16.43 -17.87
C VAL A 63 6.29 17.66 -16.98
N ASP A 64 6.09 18.84 -17.57
CA ASP A 64 5.72 20.03 -16.82
C ASP A 64 4.30 19.83 -16.27
N ALA A 65 4.22 19.38 -15.02
CA ALA A 65 2.98 19.36 -14.28
C ALA A 65 2.66 20.80 -13.88
N THR A 66 2.09 21.58 -14.81
CA THR A 66 1.49 22.86 -14.44
C THR A 66 0.45 22.55 -13.38
N GLU A 67 0.71 22.95 -12.14
CA GLU A 67 -0.26 22.91 -11.06
C GLU A 67 -1.41 23.82 -11.48
N THR A 68 -2.45 23.25 -12.11
CA THR A 68 -3.73 23.95 -12.21
C THR A 68 -4.13 24.28 -10.78
N PRO A 69 -4.42 25.55 -10.44
CA PRO A 69 -4.78 25.91 -9.09
C PRO A 69 -5.99 25.09 -8.68
N ILE A 70 -5.76 24.09 -7.83
CA ILE A 70 -6.83 23.27 -7.31
C ILE A 70 -7.63 24.16 -6.37
N GLU A 71 -8.93 24.30 -6.64
CA GLU A 71 -9.87 24.90 -5.70
C GLU A 71 -10.05 23.93 -4.52
N GLY A 72 -9.03 23.88 -3.65
CA GLY A 72 -9.11 23.11 -2.41
C GLY A 72 -10.31 23.58 -1.59
N PRO A 73 -11.04 22.68 -0.92
CA PRO A 73 -12.19 23.07 -0.11
C PRO A 73 -11.76 24.05 0.98
N LYS A 74 -12.39 25.23 1.02
CA LYS A 74 -12.13 26.26 2.03
C LYS A 74 -12.37 25.70 3.43
N LYS A 75 -11.43 25.94 4.35
CA LYS A 75 -11.52 25.49 5.75
C LYS A 75 -12.87 25.91 6.35
N GLN A 76 -13.66 24.92 6.77
CA GLN A 76 -14.91 25.14 7.48
C GLN A 76 -14.60 25.62 8.91
N LYS A 77 -15.27 26.68 9.35
CA LYS A 77 -15.12 27.20 10.73
C LYS A 77 -15.53 26.13 11.75
N TYR A 78 -14.93 26.25 12.95
CA TYR A 78 -14.95 25.46 14.19
C TYR A 78 -16.25 24.73 14.65
N PHE A 79 -17.33 24.67 13.87
CA PHE A 79 -18.57 23.99 14.21
C PHE A 79 -18.76 22.71 13.39
N TYR A 80 -18.11 21.64 13.84
CA TYR A 80 -18.57 20.29 13.57
C TYR A 80 -19.44 19.85 14.76
N SER A 81 -20.76 19.73 14.56
CA SER A 81 -21.70 19.14 15.54
C SER A 81 -22.02 17.67 15.24
N GLY A 82 -21.26 17.02 14.37
CA GLY A 82 -21.42 15.60 14.08
C GLY A 82 -20.92 14.74 15.25
N LYS A 83 -21.80 13.91 15.83
CA LYS A 83 -21.39 12.84 16.75
C LYS A 83 -20.39 11.94 16.03
N LYS A 84 -19.16 11.85 16.54
CA LYS A 84 -18.25 10.77 16.18
C LYS A 84 -18.85 9.47 16.72
N GLU A 85 -19.47 8.67 15.85
CA GLU A 85 -19.74 7.28 16.20
C GLU A 85 -18.39 6.58 16.39
N LYS A 86 -18.20 6.03 17.59
CA LYS A 86 -17.09 5.13 17.86
C LYS A 86 -17.36 3.87 17.06
N ILE A 87 -16.47 3.53 16.13
CA ILE A 87 -16.49 2.23 15.46
C ILE A 87 -16.15 1.19 16.54
N TYR A 88 -17.16 0.51 17.07
CA TYR A 88 -16.99 -0.64 17.95
C TYR A 88 -16.70 -1.85 17.07
N TYR A 89 -15.49 -2.39 17.15
CA TYR A 89 -15.25 -3.76 16.69
C TYR A 89 -16.00 -4.70 17.64
N LYS A 90 -17.12 -5.26 17.17
CA LYS A 90 -17.76 -6.40 17.85
C LYS A 90 -16.83 -7.61 17.71
N ASN A 91 -16.12 -7.94 18.78
CA ASN A 91 -15.57 -9.29 18.92
C ASN A 91 -16.75 -10.26 18.92
N SER A 92 -16.87 -11.01 17.82
CA SER A 92 -17.84 -12.07 17.65
C SER A 92 -17.20 -13.38 18.09
N ASN A 93 -17.88 -14.08 18.99
CA ASN A 93 -17.64 -15.44 19.54
C ASN A 93 -16.78 -15.43 20.81
N SER A 94 -17.24 -15.82 22.01
CA SER A 94 -18.34 -16.68 22.48
C SER A 94 -18.36 -18.10 21.89
N ARG A 95 -17.96 -19.05 22.75
CA ARG A 95 -18.00 -20.53 22.68
C ARG A 95 -16.91 -21.15 21.77
N CYS A 96 -16.09 -22.10 22.22
CA CYS A 96 -16.23 -23.09 23.29
C CYS A 96 -15.06 -23.05 24.29
#